data_AF-A0A0K8RDW1-F1
#
_entry.id   AF-A0A0K8RDW1-F1
#
_cell.length_a   1.000
_cell.length_b   1.000
_cell.length_c   1.000
_cell.angle_alpha   90.00
_cell.angle_beta   90.00
_cell.angle_gamma   90.00
#
_symmetry.space_group_name_H-M   'P 1'
#
loop_
_entity.id
_entity.type
_entity.pdbx_description
1 polymer ?
#
loop_
_entity_poly.entity_id
_entity_poly.type
_entity_poly.pdbx_seq_one_letter_code
_entity_poly.pdbx_strand_id
1 'polypeptide(L)'
;MPWCLQCGACPVLLCCLGFFLAFTATAAHTVQEGTPVDISKMLGVVHGKMFAYVYKNDESIILNGPSATCLIIQFLYSQEETNSFGELWAHYKTTDGKRHVKKIELENKKANEHKLGNTLILTFSKSCKKGRYPNKVEFEVQERNLCYVLKATLISECVIIGLITSNSHNHPEDCLSMTERLECKYEVFKVSETHQCLEYEEVTDNTDVKPDIAEFPGDTTPLDERHPLLQSYQNFTQGLLFGTLLLVYSSLEHDPSRLCMITYRPNEGPGPDGKLEILTTFTNDDKFKVQTYSPYTVTGYDTKYATEARIFRNGKFYKTRVIFSDGRRCTILRTKEYSNLCELFTGGRFNNGIVNSYCFFVYLVYCNQPAKIFTKLSDCWPPAKTPNP
;
A
#
# COMPACT_ATOMS: atom_id res chain seq x y z
N MET A 1 -15.69 -81.66 -22.75
CA MET A 1 -14.32 -82.19 -22.91
C MET A 1 -13.53 -81.24 -23.80
N PRO A 2 -12.29 -80.92 -23.43
CA PRO A 2 -11.39 -80.00 -24.15
C PRO A 2 -10.52 -80.76 -25.17
N TRP A 3 -9.97 -80.05 -26.15
CA TRP A 3 -8.57 -80.16 -26.62
C TRP A 3 -8.40 -79.50 -27.99
N CYS A 4 -7.43 -78.60 -28.09
CA CYS A 4 -6.51 -78.51 -29.23
C CYS A 4 -5.20 -77.83 -28.77
N LEU A 5 -4.17 -78.66 -28.61
CA LEU A 5 -2.73 -78.37 -28.76
C LEU A 5 -2.43 -78.41 -30.27
N GLN A 6 -1.57 -77.60 -30.90
CA GLN A 6 -0.08 -77.62 -30.89
C GLN A 6 0.36 -76.49 -31.85
N CYS A 7 1.21 -75.53 -31.48
CA CYS A 7 2.69 -75.53 -31.46
C CYS A 7 3.39 -75.64 -32.82
N GLY A 8 4.29 -74.69 -33.12
CA GLY A 8 5.27 -74.78 -34.21
C GLY A 8 6.26 -73.61 -34.34
N ALA A 9 7.32 -73.63 -33.52
CA ALA A 9 8.72 -73.20 -33.75
C ALA A 9 9.16 -71.71 -34.01
N CYS A 10 10.09 -71.30 -33.14
CA CYS A 10 11.08 -70.18 -33.09
C CYS A 10 12.06 -70.05 -34.30
N PRO A 11 13.12 -69.18 -34.29
CA PRO A 11 13.36 -67.79 -33.78
C PRO A 11 14.24 -66.94 -34.77
N VAL A 12 14.97 -65.91 -34.29
CA VAL A 12 16.11 -65.12 -34.90
C VAL A 12 15.71 -63.69 -35.33
N LEU A 13 15.92 -62.66 -34.49
CA LEU A 13 17.13 -61.85 -34.24
C LEU A 13 17.25 -60.59 -35.15
N LEU A 14 17.05 -59.44 -34.49
CA LEU A 14 17.81 -58.18 -34.60
C LEU A 14 17.74 -57.28 -35.85
N CYS A 15 17.70 -55.99 -35.51
CA CYS A 15 18.04 -54.79 -36.29
C CYS A 15 16.98 -54.24 -37.24
N CYS A 16 16.18 -53.29 -36.76
CA CYS A 16 16.39 -51.87 -37.07
C CYS A 16 15.40 -50.97 -36.31
N LEU A 17 15.91 -49.80 -35.93
CA LEU A 17 15.31 -48.80 -35.05
C LEU A 17 13.96 -48.27 -35.52
N GLY A 18 13.06 -48.04 -34.55
CA GLY A 18 11.82 -47.29 -34.75
C GLY A 18 11.30 -46.73 -33.42
N PHE A 19 11.84 -45.57 -33.01
CA PHE A 19 11.30 -44.56 -32.09
C PHE A 19 10.09 -44.97 -31.23
N PHE A 20 10.33 -45.25 -29.94
CA PHE A 20 9.30 -45.07 -28.92
C PHE A 20 9.09 -43.57 -28.68
N LEU A 21 8.10 -42.99 -29.35
CA LEU A 21 7.44 -41.77 -28.89
C LEU A 21 6.56 -42.16 -27.71
N ALA A 22 7.17 -42.25 -26.53
CA ALA A 22 6.44 -42.13 -25.28
C ALA A 22 5.92 -40.69 -25.23
N PHE A 23 4.62 -40.51 -25.48
CA PHE A 23 3.95 -39.29 -25.06
C PHE A 23 4.02 -39.27 -23.54
N THR A 24 4.97 -38.53 -22.99
CA THR A 24 4.86 -38.04 -21.62
C THR A 24 3.59 -37.19 -21.61
N ALA A 25 2.54 -37.71 -21.00
CA ALA A 25 1.41 -36.90 -20.60
C ALA A 25 1.99 -35.83 -19.67
N THR A 26 2.16 -34.61 -20.19
CA THR A 26 2.50 -33.45 -19.40
C THR A 26 1.43 -33.36 -18.33
N ALA A 27 1.79 -33.64 -17.08
CA ALA A 27 0.90 -33.47 -15.96
C ALA A 27 0.35 -32.04 -16.03
N ALA A 28 -0.97 -31.93 -16.16
CA ALA A 28 -1.66 -30.67 -15.97
C ALA A 28 -1.13 -30.06 -14.67
N HIS A 29 -0.73 -28.79 -14.69
CA HIS A 29 -0.30 -28.06 -13.50
C HIS A 29 -1.43 -28.10 -12.47
N THR A 30 -1.42 -29.10 -11.59
CA THR A 30 -2.23 -29.13 -10.39
C THR A 30 -1.59 -28.12 -9.46
N VAL A 31 -2.21 -26.94 -9.36
CA VAL A 31 -1.83 -25.92 -8.38
C VAL A 31 -1.76 -26.59 -7.01
N GLN A 32 -0.54 -26.67 -6.47
CA GLN A 32 -0.25 -27.27 -5.17
C GLN A 32 -1.02 -26.52 -4.07
N GLU A 33 -1.41 -27.27 -3.04
CA GLU A 33 -1.92 -26.72 -1.79
C GLU A 33 -0.89 -25.70 -1.27
N GLY A 34 -1.34 -24.47 -0.99
CA GLY A 34 -0.44 -23.36 -0.70
C GLY A 34 0.40 -23.58 0.55
N THR A 35 1.62 -23.07 0.58
CA THR A 35 2.50 -23.21 1.75
C THR A 35 2.11 -22.17 2.80
N PRO A 36 1.81 -22.54 4.05
CA PRO A 36 1.58 -21.56 5.11
C PRO A 36 2.77 -20.63 5.28
N VAL A 37 2.53 -19.33 5.40
CA VAL A 37 3.58 -18.32 5.59
C VAL A 37 3.25 -17.38 6.73
N ASP A 38 4.30 -16.82 7.34
CA ASP A 38 4.13 -15.78 8.35
C ASP A 38 3.48 -14.53 7.74
N ILE A 39 2.51 -13.95 8.45
CA ILE A 39 1.78 -12.75 8.02
C ILE A 39 2.73 -11.60 7.73
N SER A 40 3.80 -11.43 8.52
CA SER A 40 4.77 -10.35 8.33
C SER A 40 5.46 -10.42 6.97
N LYS A 41 5.72 -11.63 6.47
CA LYS A 41 6.27 -11.86 5.13
C LYS A 41 5.30 -11.36 4.07
N MET A 42 4.04 -11.78 4.13
CA MET A 42 3.03 -11.38 3.16
C MET A 42 2.77 -9.87 3.22
N LEU A 43 2.53 -9.32 4.41
CA LEU A 43 2.26 -7.90 4.59
C LEU A 43 3.45 -7.02 4.17
N GLY A 44 4.69 -7.44 4.39
CA GLY A 44 5.86 -6.74 3.86
C GLY A 44 5.89 -6.65 2.33
N VAL A 45 5.41 -7.69 1.63
CA VAL A 45 5.35 -7.72 0.17
C VAL A 45 4.19 -6.92 -0.40
N VAL A 46 3.02 -6.94 0.27
CA VAL A 46 1.79 -6.29 -0.22
C VAL A 46 1.60 -4.86 0.30
N HIS A 47 2.37 -4.45 1.31
CA HIS A 47 2.26 -3.12 1.92
C HIS A 47 2.36 -1.99 0.89
N GLY A 48 1.43 -1.05 0.94
CA GLY A 48 1.39 0.15 0.09
C GLY A 48 1.02 -0.13 -1.37
N LYS A 49 1.04 -1.38 -1.82
CA LYS A 49 0.62 -1.76 -3.18
C LYS A 49 -0.90 -1.72 -3.30
N MET A 50 -1.36 -1.26 -4.45
CA MET A 50 -2.77 -1.29 -4.82
C MET A 50 -3.06 -2.58 -5.57
N PHE A 51 -4.19 -3.20 -5.22
CA PHE A 51 -4.66 -4.41 -5.85
C PHE A 51 -6.03 -4.16 -6.47
N ALA A 52 -6.12 -4.21 -7.79
CA ALA A 52 -7.37 -4.09 -8.52
C ALA A 52 -8.10 -5.42 -8.53
N TYR A 53 -9.41 -5.34 -8.41
CA TYR A 53 -10.30 -6.48 -8.52
C TYR A 53 -10.20 -7.13 -9.91
N VAL A 54 -10.08 -8.46 -9.95
CA VAL A 54 -10.04 -9.25 -11.19
C VAL A 54 -11.31 -10.07 -11.37
N TYR A 55 -11.70 -10.82 -10.35
CA TYR A 55 -12.76 -11.82 -10.47
C TYR A 55 -13.41 -12.17 -9.13
N LYS A 56 -14.69 -12.56 -9.17
CA LYS A 56 -15.45 -13.18 -8.08
C LYS A 56 -16.39 -14.24 -8.62
N ASN A 57 -16.71 -15.23 -7.80
CA ASN A 57 -17.75 -16.22 -8.10
C ASN A 57 -19.05 -16.05 -7.30
N ASP A 58 -19.19 -14.98 -6.50
CA ASP A 58 -20.40 -14.69 -5.71
C ASP A 58 -20.82 -13.20 -5.83
N GLU A 59 -22.12 -12.92 -5.80
CA GLU A 59 -22.68 -11.57 -5.79
C GLU A 59 -22.35 -10.81 -4.49
N SER A 60 -22.20 -11.53 -3.38
CA SER A 60 -21.81 -10.96 -2.08
C SER A 60 -20.29 -10.76 -1.99
N ILE A 61 -19.84 -9.50 -2.06
CA ILE A 61 -18.42 -9.19 -1.87
C ILE A 61 -18.13 -9.27 -0.36
N ILE A 62 -17.11 -10.01 0.06
CA ILE A 62 -16.56 -10.10 1.43
C ILE A 62 -16.13 -8.69 1.88
N LEU A 63 -15.52 -7.94 0.96
CA LEU A 63 -15.01 -6.61 1.22
C LEU A 63 -16.04 -5.49 0.97
N ASN A 64 -17.01 -5.60 0.04
CA ASN A 64 -17.97 -4.52 -0.31
C ASN A 64 -19.44 -4.96 -0.49
N GLY A 65 -20.33 -4.01 -0.74
CA GLY A 65 -21.73 -4.30 -1.09
C GLY A 65 -21.93 -4.64 -2.58
N PRO A 66 -23.08 -5.19 -2.97
CA PRO A 66 -23.39 -5.65 -4.34
C PRO A 66 -23.42 -4.55 -5.41
N SER A 67 -23.32 -3.27 -5.04
CA SER A 67 -23.47 -2.12 -5.94
C SER A 67 -22.15 -1.44 -6.37
N ALA A 68 -21.01 -2.09 -6.13
CA ALA A 68 -19.71 -1.52 -6.51
C ALA A 68 -19.44 -1.65 -8.02
N THR A 69 -19.25 -0.52 -8.71
CA THR A 69 -18.87 -0.47 -10.14
C THR A 69 -17.37 -0.67 -10.36
N CYS A 70 -16.57 -0.52 -9.31
CA CYS A 70 -15.15 -0.79 -9.30
C CYS A 70 -14.67 -1.08 -7.86
N LEU A 71 -13.56 -1.81 -7.68
CA LEU A 71 -12.93 -2.05 -6.39
C LEU A 71 -11.39 -2.14 -6.49
N ILE A 72 -10.69 -1.35 -5.68
CA ILE A 72 -9.25 -1.46 -5.41
C ILE A 72 -9.04 -1.67 -3.92
N ILE A 73 -8.12 -2.56 -3.53
CA ILE A 73 -7.73 -2.73 -2.14
C ILE A 73 -6.26 -2.38 -1.91
N GLN A 74 -5.93 -1.89 -0.72
CA GLN A 74 -4.56 -1.55 -0.32
C GLN A 74 -4.32 -2.00 1.11
N PHE A 75 -3.23 -2.74 1.34
CA PHE A 75 -2.79 -3.13 2.67
C PHE A 75 -1.80 -2.10 3.21
N LEU A 76 -2.09 -1.56 4.39
CA LEU A 76 -1.23 -0.68 5.15
C LEU A 76 -0.81 -1.46 6.40
N TYR A 77 0.48 -1.71 6.58
CA TYR A 77 0.97 -2.56 7.66
C TYR A 77 2.24 -1.98 8.27
N SER A 78 2.30 -2.08 9.61
CA SER A 78 3.47 -1.75 10.41
C SER A 78 3.71 -2.84 11.45
N GLN A 79 4.97 -3.26 11.59
CA GLN A 79 5.43 -4.14 12.64
C GLN A 79 6.43 -3.39 13.54
N GLU A 80 6.14 -3.35 14.83
CA GLU A 80 7.04 -2.92 15.90
C GLU A 80 7.38 -4.13 16.78
N GLU A 81 8.53 -4.07 17.47
CA GLU A 81 9.08 -5.15 18.30
C GLU A 81 8.01 -5.84 19.18
N THR A 82 7.09 -5.07 19.77
CA THR A 82 6.02 -5.61 20.63
C THR A 82 4.60 -5.42 20.10
N ASN A 83 4.34 -4.59 19.09
CA ASN A 83 2.99 -4.31 18.58
C ASN A 83 2.97 -4.25 17.05
N SER A 84 1.94 -4.82 16.43
CA SER A 84 1.70 -4.72 15.00
C SER A 84 0.35 -4.06 14.74
N PHE A 85 0.32 -3.09 13.83
CA PHE A 85 -0.92 -2.46 13.37
C PHE A 85 -1.04 -2.62 11.87
N GLY A 86 -2.24 -2.89 11.39
CA GLY A 86 -2.51 -2.84 9.96
C GLY A 86 -3.94 -2.45 9.65
N GLU A 87 -4.15 -1.93 8.44
CA GLU A 87 -5.45 -1.65 7.87
C GLU A 87 -5.49 -2.20 6.44
N LEU A 88 -6.63 -2.76 6.06
CA LEU A 88 -7.01 -3.01 4.68
C LEU A 88 -8.00 -1.92 4.26
N TRP A 89 -7.64 -1.20 3.22
CA TRP A 89 -8.46 -0.16 2.62
C TRP A 89 -9.11 -0.71 1.36
N ALA A 90 -10.43 -0.64 1.28
CA ALA A 90 -11.20 -0.99 0.10
C ALA A 90 -11.80 0.29 -0.50
N HIS A 91 -11.24 0.71 -1.63
CA HIS A 91 -11.70 1.83 -2.43
C HIS A 91 -12.71 1.33 -3.45
N TYR A 92 -13.91 1.90 -3.46
CA TYR A 92 -14.94 1.52 -4.43
C TYR A 92 -15.81 2.70 -4.85
N LYS A 93 -16.40 2.55 -6.04
CA LYS A 93 -17.46 3.42 -6.55
C LYS A 93 -18.78 2.68 -6.52
N THR A 94 -19.86 3.34 -6.16
CA THR A 94 -21.22 2.81 -6.29
C THR A 94 -21.83 3.18 -7.66
N THR A 95 -22.98 2.59 -7.98
CA THR A 95 -23.71 2.84 -9.25
C THR A 95 -24.12 4.30 -9.45
N ASP A 96 -24.26 5.07 -8.37
CA ASP A 96 -24.51 6.53 -8.41
C ASP A 96 -23.23 7.36 -8.65
N GLY A 97 -22.10 6.71 -8.92
CA GLY A 97 -20.80 7.33 -9.14
C GLY A 97 -20.09 7.79 -7.85
N LYS A 98 -20.75 7.69 -6.69
CA LYS A 98 -20.15 8.11 -5.42
C LYS A 98 -19.03 7.16 -5.00
N ARG A 99 -18.01 7.73 -4.36
CA ARG A 99 -16.85 7.00 -3.86
C ARG A 99 -16.99 6.70 -2.40
N HIS A 100 -16.38 5.58 -2.03
CA HIS A 100 -16.34 5.10 -0.68
C HIS A 100 -14.97 4.47 -0.43
N VAL A 101 -14.43 4.75 0.76
CA VAL A 101 -13.28 4.04 1.28
C VAL A 101 -13.75 3.32 2.53
N LYS A 102 -13.76 1.99 2.47
CA LYS A 102 -14.04 1.13 3.61
C LYS A 102 -12.73 0.70 4.24
N LYS A 103 -12.63 0.89 5.54
CA LYS A 103 -11.47 0.55 6.36
C LYS A 103 -11.77 -0.71 7.14
N ILE A 104 -10.83 -1.65 7.13
CA ILE A 104 -10.91 -2.93 7.84
C ILE A 104 -9.64 -3.05 8.66
N GLU A 105 -9.78 -3.15 9.97
CA GLU A 105 -8.63 -3.25 10.88
C GLU A 105 -8.01 -4.66 10.78
N LEU A 106 -6.69 -4.71 10.79
CA LEU A 106 -5.90 -5.95 10.79
C LEU A 106 -5.36 -6.22 12.19
N GLU A 107 -5.56 -7.44 12.67
CA GLU A 107 -4.95 -7.93 13.90
C GLU A 107 -4.17 -9.22 13.57
N ASN A 108 -2.90 -9.27 13.96
CA ASN A 108 -2.01 -10.39 13.66
C ASN A 108 -1.83 -11.26 14.92
N LYS A 109 -2.03 -12.57 14.79
CA LYS A 109 -1.61 -13.49 15.85
C LYS A 109 -0.10 -13.68 15.74
N LYS A 110 0.65 -13.27 16.78
CA LYS A 110 2.10 -13.44 16.83
C LYS A 110 2.49 -14.91 16.73
N ALA A 111 3.54 -15.19 15.97
CA ALA A 111 4.23 -16.47 16.02
C ALA A 111 4.71 -16.74 17.45
N ASN A 112 4.65 -18.00 17.88
CA ASN A 112 5.32 -18.46 19.10
C ASN A 112 6.20 -19.66 18.75
N GLU A 113 7.01 -20.16 19.70
CA GLU A 113 7.95 -21.27 19.46
C GLU A 113 7.31 -22.54 18.87
N HIS A 114 5.98 -22.66 18.89
CA HIS A 114 5.23 -23.83 18.45
C HIS A 114 4.19 -23.55 17.36
N LYS A 115 3.98 -22.30 16.94
CA LYS A 115 2.97 -21.92 15.94
C LYS A 115 3.48 -20.82 15.02
N LEU A 116 3.39 -21.10 13.71
CA LEU A 116 3.60 -20.11 12.66
C LEU A 116 2.59 -18.97 12.84
N GLY A 117 3.04 -17.72 12.74
CA GLY A 117 2.18 -16.54 12.80
C GLY A 117 1.45 -16.32 11.48
N ASN A 118 0.67 -17.31 11.02
CA ASN A 118 0.00 -17.31 9.71
C ASN A 118 -1.49 -16.94 9.76
N THR A 119 -2.03 -16.51 10.91
CA THR A 119 -3.45 -16.12 11.06
C THR A 119 -3.64 -14.60 11.10
N LEU A 120 -4.21 -14.04 10.03
CA LEU A 120 -4.60 -12.63 9.92
C LEU A 120 -6.08 -12.46 10.30
N ILE A 121 -6.38 -11.55 11.22
CA ILE A 121 -7.75 -11.25 11.63
C ILE A 121 -8.19 -9.94 10.97
N LEU A 122 -9.28 -10.00 10.19
CA LEU A 122 -9.97 -8.84 9.65
C LEU A 122 -11.12 -8.44 10.58
N THR A 123 -11.07 -7.23 11.13
CA THR A 123 -12.12 -6.66 11.99
C THR A 123 -12.95 -5.63 11.21
N PHE A 124 -14.22 -5.92 11.03
CA PHE A 124 -15.19 -5.08 10.34
C PHE A 124 -15.96 -4.21 11.34
N SER A 125 -16.08 -2.91 11.04
CA SER A 125 -16.78 -1.96 11.91
C SER A 125 -18.30 -2.23 11.96
N LYS A 126 -18.97 -1.83 13.06
CA LYS A 126 -20.42 -2.05 13.26
C LYS A 126 -21.31 -1.41 12.19
N SER A 127 -20.85 -0.39 11.47
CA SER A 127 -21.58 0.22 10.34
C SER A 127 -21.56 -0.65 9.07
N CYS A 128 -20.72 -1.69 9.04
CA CYS A 128 -20.66 -2.69 7.97
C CYS A 128 -21.70 -3.80 8.11
N LYS A 129 -22.62 -3.69 9.10
CA LYS A 129 -23.73 -4.63 9.34
C LYS A 129 -24.80 -4.55 8.24
N LYS A 130 -24.49 -5.07 7.04
CA LYS A 130 -25.49 -5.39 6.02
C LYS A 130 -25.39 -6.81 5.47
N GLY A 131 -24.62 -7.71 6.11
CA GLY A 131 -24.41 -9.08 5.63
C GLY A 131 -24.44 -10.15 6.73
N ARG A 132 -24.38 -11.43 6.29
CA ARG A 132 -24.34 -12.64 7.13
C ARG A 132 -23.01 -12.87 7.86
N TYR A 133 -21.99 -12.06 7.62
CA TYR A 133 -20.61 -12.31 8.09
C TYR A 133 -20.33 -11.71 9.48
N PRO A 134 -19.52 -12.38 10.33
CA PRO A 134 -19.18 -11.92 11.68
C PRO A 134 -18.31 -10.66 11.65
N ASN A 135 -18.31 -9.90 12.75
CA ASN A 135 -17.52 -8.66 12.88
C ASN A 135 -16.01 -8.90 12.86
N LYS A 136 -15.56 -10.14 13.09
CA LYS A 136 -14.17 -10.55 13.02
C LYS A 136 -14.09 -11.84 12.21
N VAL A 137 -13.14 -11.91 11.29
CA VAL A 137 -12.86 -13.09 10.48
C VAL A 137 -11.39 -13.44 10.58
N GLU A 138 -11.09 -14.69 10.90
CA GLU A 138 -9.72 -15.21 10.93
C GLU A 138 -9.39 -15.87 9.59
N PHE A 139 -8.34 -15.39 8.93
CA PHE A 139 -7.82 -15.93 7.69
C PHE A 139 -6.45 -16.57 7.91
N GLU A 140 -6.27 -17.76 7.38
CA GLU A 140 -4.96 -18.39 7.24
C GLU A 140 -4.28 -17.88 5.97
N VAL A 141 -3.02 -17.47 6.11
CA VAL A 141 -2.19 -16.97 5.02
C VAL A 141 -1.39 -18.11 4.40
N GLN A 142 -1.53 -18.28 3.10
CA GLN A 142 -0.77 -19.23 2.29
C GLN A 142 -0.08 -18.52 1.13
N GLU A 143 1.14 -18.93 0.82
CA GLU A 143 1.88 -18.53 -0.37
C GLU A 143 1.75 -19.62 -1.45
N ARG A 144 1.51 -19.17 -2.68
CA ARG A 144 1.54 -19.98 -3.91
C ARG A 144 2.48 -19.29 -4.90
N ASN A 145 2.90 -19.99 -5.95
CA ASN A 145 3.96 -19.54 -6.88
C ASN A 145 3.88 -18.07 -7.34
N LEU A 146 2.67 -17.48 -7.45
CA LEU A 146 2.47 -16.11 -7.93
C LEU A 146 1.52 -15.27 -7.07
N CYS A 147 1.09 -15.78 -5.92
CA CYS A 147 0.15 -15.05 -5.08
C CYS A 147 0.11 -15.47 -3.62
N TYR A 148 -0.46 -14.58 -2.82
CA TYR A 148 -0.86 -14.87 -1.46
C TYR A 148 -2.36 -15.14 -1.40
N VAL A 149 -2.74 -16.13 -0.60
CA VAL A 149 -4.12 -16.56 -0.41
C VAL A 149 -4.46 -16.40 1.07
N LEU A 150 -5.52 -15.65 1.34
CA LEU A 150 -6.18 -15.56 2.63
C LEU A 150 -7.37 -16.52 2.60
N LYS A 151 -7.33 -17.59 3.38
CA LYS A 151 -8.39 -18.61 3.42
C LYS A 151 -9.06 -18.63 4.79
N ALA A 152 -10.39 -18.63 4.81
CA ALA A 152 -11.18 -18.72 6.04
C ALA A 152 -12.35 -19.70 5.87
N THR A 153 -12.85 -20.21 7.00
CA THR A 153 -14.12 -20.95 7.05
C THR A 153 -15.12 -20.17 7.88
N LEU A 154 -16.21 -19.74 7.25
CA LEU A 154 -17.23 -18.86 7.82
C LEU A 154 -18.57 -19.57 7.82
N ILE A 155 -19.11 -19.90 9.00
CA ILE A 155 -20.42 -20.56 9.13
C ILE A 155 -20.52 -21.76 8.16
N SER A 156 -19.50 -22.63 8.19
CA SER A 156 -19.33 -23.80 7.30
C SER A 156 -19.16 -23.52 5.79
N GLU A 157 -19.03 -22.27 5.36
CA GLU A 157 -18.66 -21.90 3.99
C GLU A 157 -17.16 -21.59 3.89
N CYS A 158 -16.49 -22.09 2.85
CA CYS A 158 -15.11 -21.73 2.55
C CYS A 158 -15.05 -20.37 1.83
N VAL A 159 -14.15 -19.50 2.27
CA VAL A 159 -13.98 -18.13 1.74
C VAL A 159 -12.51 -17.83 1.47
N ILE A 160 -12.20 -17.28 0.30
CA ILE A 160 -10.83 -17.00 -0.15
C ILE A 160 -10.69 -15.56 -0.67
N ILE A 161 -9.62 -14.89 -0.27
CA ILE A 161 -9.12 -13.66 -0.91
C ILE A 161 -7.74 -13.96 -1.51
N GLY A 162 -7.63 -13.91 -2.84
CA GLY A 162 -6.37 -14.10 -3.57
C GLY A 162 -5.72 -12.77 -3.95
N LEU A 163 -4.41 -12.66 -3.76
CA LEU A 163 -3.60 -11.47 -4.03
C LEU A 163 -2.47 -11.81 -5.00
N ILE A 164 -2.70 -11.65 -6.30
CA ILE A 164 -1.69 -11.84 -7.34
C ILE A 164 -0.66 -10.72 -7.24
N THR A 165 0.60 -11.06 -6.97
CA THR A 165 1.68 -10.09 -6.73
C THR A 165 2.49 -9.75 -7.98
N SER A 166 2.22 -10.41 -9.11
CA SER A 166 2.83 -10.10 -10.41
C SER A 166 1.87 -9.33 -11.32
N ASN A 167 2.40 -8.35 -12.07
CA ASN A 167 1.64 -7.61 -13.09
C ASN A 167 1.45 -8.40 -14.40
N SER A 168 2.24 -9.46 -14.62
CA SER A 168 2.19 -10.26 -15.87
C SER A 168 1.10 -11.33 -15.88
N HIS A 169 0.35 -11.48 -14.79
CA HIS A 169 -0.63 -12.55 -14.60
C HIS A 169 -1.97 -11.97 -14.14
N ASN A 170 -3.06 -12.46 -14.70
CA ASN A 170 -4.42 -11.99 -14.43
C ASN A 170 -5.43 -13.15 -14.31
N HIS A 171 -4.95 -14.38 -14.13
CA HIS A 171 -5.76 -15.59 -14.14
C HIS A 171 -6.12 -15.97 -12.70
N PRO A 172 -7.41 -16.03 -12.31
CA PRO A 172 -7.82 -16.49 -10.98
C PRO A 172 -7.25 -17.87 -10.63
N GLU A 173 -6.98 -18.69 -11.64
CA GLU A 173 -6.36 -20.01 -11.53
C GLU A 173 -4.97 -19.98 -10.88
N ASP A 174 -4.27 -18.85 -10.95
CA ASP A 174 -2.95 -18.70 -10.31
C ASP A 174 -3.04 -18.76 -8.78
N CYS A 175 -4.24 -18.51 -8.21
CA CYS A 175 -4.47 -18.50 -6.77
C CYS A 175 -5.38 -19.58 -6.25
N LEU A 176 -6.10 -20.30 -7.12
CA LEU A 176 -7.17 -21.18 -6.70
C LEU A 176 -6.97 -22.59 -7.27
N SER A 177 -7.11 -23.60 -6.41
CA SER A 177 -7.15 -24.98 -6.88
C SER A 177 -8.46 -25.27 -7.62
N MET A 178 -8.54 -26.39 -8.34
CA MET A 178 -9.79 -26.83 -8.98
C MET A 178 -10.91 -27.02 -7.95
N THR A 179 -10.61 -27.62 -6.81
CA THR A 179 -11.56 -27.87 -5.73
C THR A 179 -12.06 -26.56 -5.11
N GLU A 180 -11.14 -25.63 -4.83
CA GLU A 180 -11.50 -24.33 -4.23
C GLU A 180 -12.39 -23.50 -5.14
N ARG A 181 -12.23 -23.62 -6.46
CA ARG A 181 -13.12 -22.93 -7.42
C ARG A 181 -14.55 -23.45 -7.38
N LEU A 182 -14.75 -24.72 -7.01
CA LEU A 182 -16.06 -25.36 -6.94
C LEU A 182 -16.72 -25.19 -5.56
N GLU A 183 -15.92 -25.22 -4.49
CA GLU A 183 -16.43 -25.33 -3.12
C GLU A 183 -16.33 -24.03 -2.31
N CYS A 184 -15.46 -23.10 -2.70
CA CYS A 184 -15.23 -21.86 -1.96
C CYS A 184 -15.82 -20.65 -2.68
N LYS A 185 -16.26 -19.66 -1.90
CA LYS A 185 -16.47 -18.29 -2.37
C LYS A 185 -15.13 -17.60 -2.44
N TYR A 186 -14.86 -16.86 -3.51
CA TYR A 186 -13.57 -16.20 -3.65
C TYR A 186 -13.62 -14.85 -4.34
N GLU A 187 -12.68 -14.00 -3.94
CA GLU A 187 -12.32 -12.76 -4.61
C GLU A 187 -10.84 -12.78 -4.94
N VAL A 188 -10.50 -12.49 -6.20
CA VAL A 188 -9.11 -12.40 -6.62
C VAL A 188 -8.81 -10.97 -7.05
N PHE A 189 -7.71 -10.46 -6.51
CA PHE A 189 -7.15 -9.16 -6.82
C PHE A 189 -5.76 -9.33 -7.41
N LYS A 190 -5.38 -8.41 -8.30
CA LYS A 190 -4.03 -8.33 -8.85
C LYS A 190 -3.40 -7.00 -8.51
N VAL A 191 -2.09 -6.99 -8.29
CA VAL A 191 -1.34 -5.74 -8.23
C VAL A 191 -1.67 -4.90 -9.47
N SER A 192 -1.94 -3.63 -9.23
CA SER A 192 -2.39 -2.71 -10.26
C SER A 192 -1.57 -1.44 -10.23
N GLU A 193 -0.95 -1.17 -11.36
CA GLU A 193 -0.40 0.15 -11.70
C GLU A 193 -1.49 1.09 -12.20
N THR A 194 -2.63 0.54 -12.65
CA THR A 194 -3.78 1.33 -13.07
C THR A 194 -4.55 1.77 -11.85
N HIS A 195 -5.01 3.02 -11.89
CA HIS A 195 -5.74 3.58 -10.78
C HIS A 195 -7.26 3.49 -10.96
N GLN A 196 -7.75 2.47 -11.66
CA GLN A 196 -9.17 2.26 -11.92
C GLN A 196 -9.98 2.15 -10.62
N CYS A 197 -10.58 3.27 -10.19
CA CYS A 197 -11.45 3.51 -9.02
C CYS A 197 -11.06 4.78 -8.29
N LEU A 198 -9.79 5.14 -8.40
CA LEU A 198 -9.18 6.30 -7.82
C LEU A 198 -9.17 7.35 -8.93
N GLU A 199 -9.95 8.42 -8.80
CA GLU A 199 -9.81 9.54 -9.72
C GLU A 199 -8.70 10.44 -9.20
N TYR A 200 -7.75 10.70 -10.09
CA TYR A 200 -6.68 11.65 -9.89
C TYR A 200 -7.04 12.92 -10.60
N GLU A 201 -6.80 14.02 -9.93
CA GLU A 201 -6.74 15.32 -10.56
C GLU A 201 -5.28 15.67 -10.69
N GLU A 202 -4.79 15.65 -11.93
CA GLU A 202 -3.46 16.16 -12.22
C GLU A 202 -3.48 17.68 -12.05
N VAL A 203 -2.55 18.18 -11.24
CA VAL A 203 -2.33 19.60 -11.02
C VAL A 203 -0.94 19.94 -11.52
N THR A 204 -0.86 20.96 -12.36
CA THR A 204 0.39 21.38 -13.01
C THR A 204 0.88 22.69 -12.40
N ASP A 205 2.16 22.74 -12.06
CA ASP A 205 2.81 23.99 -11.66
C ASP A 205 3.40 24.67 -12.90
N ASN A 206 2.77 25.76 -13.35
CA ASN A 206 3.25 26.54 -14.49
C ASN A 206 4.21 27.67 -14.07
N THR A 207 4.70 27.64 -12.83
CA THR A 207 5.57 28.69 -12.29
C THR A 207 7.03 28.36 -12.56
N ASP A 208 7.77 29.31 -13.14
CA ASP A 208 9.22 29.21 -13.22
C ASP A 208 9.83 29.28 -11.80
N VAL A 209 10.49 28.21 -11.39
CA VAL A 209 11.14 28.15 -10.08
C VAL A 209 12.41 28.99 -10.11
N LYS A 210 12.40 30.12 -9.39
CA LYS A 210 13.62 30.84 -9.04
C LYS A 210 14.08 30.34 -7.68
N PRO A 211 15.15 29.51 -7.60
CA PRO A 211 15.66 29.04 -6.32
C PRO A 211 16.14 30.25 -5.50
N ASP A 212 15.89 30.20 -4.20
CA ASP A 212 16.43 31.23 -3.31
C ASP A 212 17.97 31.16 -3.35
N ILE A 213 18.61 32.26 -2.94
CA ILE A 213 20.04 32.29 -2.67
C ILE A 213 20.23 31.87 -1.20
N ALA A 214 21.20 31.00 -0.97
CA ALA A 214 21.61 30.59 0.36
C ALA A 214 22.11 31.81 1.14
N GLU A 215 21.47 32.09 2.26
CA GLU A 215 22.05 32.90 3.32
C GLU A 215 22.69 31.92 4.29
N PHE A 216 23.92 32.22 4.73
CA PHE A 216 24.67 31.41 5.68
C PHE A 216 24.54 32.05 7.07
N PRO A 217 23.50 31.68 7.83
CA PRO A 217 23.34 32.17 9.20
C PRO A 217 24.51 31.68 10.05
N GLY A 218 24.86 32.45 11.09
CA GLY A 218 25.88 32.04 12.04
C GLY A 218 25.47 30.78 12.83
N ASP A 219 26.47 30.12 13.40
CA ASP A 219 26.28 28.92 14.22
C ASP A 219 25.49 29.25 15.50
N THR A 220 24.18 29.01 15.46
CA THR A 220 23.26 29.14 16.59
C THR A 220 22.78 27.75 17.04
N THR A 221 22.18 27.65 18.24
CA THR A 221 21.61 26.40 18.74
C THR A 221 20.12 26.59 19.06
N PRO A 222 19.20 25.88 18.39
CA PRO A 222 19.45 24.96 17.28
C PRO A 222 19.98 25.68 16.03
N LEU A 223 20.67 24.94 15.14
CA LEU A 223 21.13 25.48 13.86
C LEU A 223 19.93 25.93 13.03
N ASP A 224 20.07 27.04 12.30
CA ASP A 224 19.03 27.49 11.38
C ASP A 224 18.68 26.41 10.33
N GLU A 225 17.42 26.34 9.91
CA GLU A 225 16.96 25.37 8.90
C GLU A 225 17.70 25.51 7.55
N ARG A 226 18.33 26.66 7.28
CA ARG A 226 19.17 26.94 6.10
C ARG A 226 20.66 26.61 6.32
N HIS A 227 21.04 26.07 7.47
CA HIS A 227 22.44 25.85 7.76
C HIS A 227 23.04 24.71 6.90
N PRO A 228 24.21 24.90 6.26
CA PRO A 228 24.78 23.91 5.35
C PRO A 228 25.05 22.53 5.95
N LEU A 229 25.36 22.50 7.25
CA LEU A 229 25.59 21.25 7.99
C LEU A 229 24.35 20.34 8.04
N LEU A 230 23.15 20.89 7.80
CA LEU A 230 21.90 20.12 7.80
C LEU A 230 21.58 19.50 6.44
N GLN A 231 22.22 19.93 5.34
CA GLN A 231 21.80 19.58 3.96
C GLN A 231 21.72 18.07 3.73
N SER A 232 22.61 17.28 4.34
CA SER A 232 22.60 15.82 4.23
C SER A 232 21.34 15.16 4.80
N TYR A 233 20.69 15.79 5.77
CA TYR A 233 19.41 15.37 6.37
C TYR A 233 18.20 16.00 5.69
N GLN A 234 18.42 16.90 4.72
CA GLN A 234 17.35 17.68 4.10
C GLN A 234 17.06 17.23 2.67
N ASN A 235 17.65 16.13 2.21
CA ASN A 235 17.37 15.62 0.87
C ASN A 235 15.91 15.15 0.74
N PHE A 236 15.13 15.85 -0.08
CA PHE A 236 13.70 15.62 -0.26
C PHE A 236 13.41 14.23 -0.80
N THR A 237 14.12 13.81 -1.85
CA THR A 237 13.87 12.51 -2.50
C THR A 237 14.13 11.38 -1.52
N GLN A 238 15.21 11.47 -0.74
CA GLN A 238 15.53 10.47 0.27
C GLN A 238 14.41 10.33 1.31
N GLY A 239 13.82 11.46 1.70
CA GLY A 239 12.66 11.52 2.59
C GLY A 239 11.33 11.08 1.97
N LEU A 240 11.31 10.52 0.75
CA LEU A 240 10.14 9.98 0.08
C LEU A 240 10.27 8.48 -0.29
N LEU A 241 11.49 7.91 -0.24
CA LEU A 241 11.79 6.58 -0.78
C LEU A 241 11.14 5.38 -0.06
N PHE A 242 10.48 5.58 1.09
CA PHE A 242 9.71 4.51 1.76
C PHE A 242 8.28 4.34 1.17
N GLY A 243 8.02 4.92 0.00
CA GLY A 243 6.77 4.75 -0.76
C GLY A 243 5.68 5.73 -0.33
N THR A 244 5.12 5.54 0.87
CA THR A 244 3.94 6.31 1.34
C THR A 244 4.18 6.98 2.68
N LEU A 245 4.10 8.32 2.71
CA LEU A 245 4.11 9.18 3.88
C LEU A 245 2.71 9.39 4.43
N LEU A 246 2.57 9.41 5.74
CA LEU A 246 1.34 9.68 6.46
C LEU A 246 1.56 10.85 7.42
N LEU A 247 0.62 11.78 7.47
CA LEU A 247 0.69 12.93 8.37
C LEU A 247 0.48 12.50 9.82
N VAL A 248 1.42 12.86 10.70
CA VAL A 248 1.36 12.56 12.13
C VAL A 248 1.20 13.81 12.96
N TYR A 249 2.04 14.84 12.76
CA TYR A 249 1.91 16.13 13.46
C TYR A 249 1.71 17.26 12.47
N SER A 250 0.89 18.24 12.87
CA SER A 250 0.75 19.51 12.17
C SER A 250 0.80 20.67 13.16
N SER A 251 1.48 21.75 12.78
CA SER A 251 1.50 23.00 13.54
C SER A 251 0.22 23.83 13.31
N LEU A 252 -0.68 23.40 12.42
CA LEU A 252 -1.99 24.02 12.19
C LEU A 252 -3.10 23.13 12.72
N GLU A 253 -3.88 23.65 13.67
CA GLU A 253 -5.03 22.93 14.22
C GLU A 253 -6.14 22.76 13.18
N HIS A 254 -6.50 23.85 12.50
CA HIS A 254 -7.50 23.89 11.44
C HIS A 254 -6.85 24.24 10.11
N ASP A 255 -6.64 23.21 9.30
CA ASP A 255 -6.14 23.35 7.94
C ASP A 255 -7.17 22.74 6.97
N PRO A 256 -7.75 23.53 6.05
CA PRO A 256 -8.71 23.04 5.06
C PRO A 256 -8.05 22.19 3.96
N SER A 257 -6.72 22.22 3.83
CA SER A 257 -5.93 21.57 2.78
C SER A 257 -4.78 20.70 3.31
N ARG A 258 -5.02 19.99 4.41
CA ARG A 258 -4.03 19.05 4.97
C ARG A 258 -3.59 18.04 3.92
N LEU A 259 -2.31 17.73 3.90
CA LEU A 259 -1.80 16.59 3.15
C LEU A 259 -1.83 15.39 4.09
N CYS A 260 -2.80 14.50 3.93
CA CYS A 260 -2.99 13.37 4.82
C CYS A 260 -2.06 12.21 4.48
N MET A 261 -1.79 12.03 3.20
CA MET A 261 -0.89 11.00 2.69
C MET A 261 -0.18 11.51 1.44
N ILE A 262 1.10 11.19 1.30
CA ILE A 262 1.89 11.49 0.10
C ILE A 262 2.53 10.18 -0.35
N THR A 263 2.23 9.74 -1.56
CA THR A 263 2.88 8.58 -2.17
C THR A 263 3.80 9.05 -3.28
N TYR A 264 5.08 8.66 -3.21
CA TYR A 264 6.06 8.97 -4.22
C TYR A 264 6.20 7.82 -5.21
N ARG A 265 6.10 8.14 -6.50
CA ARG A 265 6.27 7.20 -7.61
C ARG A 265 7.50 7.60 -8.42
N PRO A 266 8.67 7.01 -8.15
CA PRO A 266 9.88 7.30 -8.92
C PRO A 266 9.75 6.76 -10.35
N ASN A 267 10.33 7.45 -11.32
CA ASN A 267 10.36 7.06 -12.74
C ASN A 267 8.99 6.95 -13.44
N GLU A 268 7.91 7.40 -12.81
CA GLU A 268 6.61 7.55 -13.45
C GLU A 268 6.41 9.01 -13.86
N GLY A 269 5.86 9.26 -15.06
CA GLY A 269 5.50 10.62 -15.50
C GLY A 269 4.60 11.34 -14.46
N PRO A 270 4.52 12.68 -14.46
CA PRO A 270 4.73 13.54 -15.64
C PRO A 270 6.14 14.12 -15.82
N GLY A 271 7.05 13.97 -14.86
CA GLY A 271 8.39 14.58 -14.92
C GLY A 271 9.55 13.58 -14.75
N PRO A 272 10.79 14.04 -14.95
CA PRO A 272 11.98 13.18 -14.90
C PRO A 272 12.25 12.62 -13.50
N ASP A 273 11.88 13.35 -12.44
CA ASP A 273 12.08 12.91 -11.05
C ASP A 273 10.91 12.07 -10.51
N GLY A 274 9.85 11.88 -11.30
CA GLY A 274 8.66 11.13 -10.92
C GLY A 274 7.43 11.99 -10.65
N LYS A 275 6.47 11.42 -9.90
CA LYS A 275 5.25 12.12 -9.45
C LYS A 275 4.97 11.91 -7.97
N LEU A 276 4.20 12.84 -7.40
CA LEU A 276 3.58 12.69 -6.08
C LEU A 276 2.08 12.48 -6.24
N GLU A 277 1.57 11.43 -5.61
CA GLU A 277 0.14 11.18 -5.41
C GLU A 277 -0.22 11.63 -3.99
N ILE A 278 -1.07 12.65 -3.88
CA ILE A 278 -1.34 13.34 -2.63
C ILE A 278 -2.81 13.14 -2.26
N LEU A 279 -3.04 12.55 -1.09
CA LEU A 279 -4.34 12.53 -0.45
C LEU A 279 -4.48 13.77 0.42
N THR A 280 -5.41 14.66 0.09
CA THR A 280 -5.57 15.94 0.77
C THR A 280 -7.00 16.22 1.19
N THR A 281 -7.20 16.99 2.26
CA THR A 281 -8.53 17.49 2.64
C THR A 281 -9.11 18.51 1.66
N PHE A 282 -8.29 19.08 0.78
CA PHE A 282 -8.69 20.07 -0.20
C PHE A 282 -9.35 19.42 -1.43
N THR A 283 -10.59 18.97 -1.26
CA THR A 283 -11.38 18.48 -2.40
C THR A 283 -12.87 18.75 -2.19
N ASN A 284 -13.58 19.00 -3.29
CA ASN A 284 -15.03 18.89 -3.34
C ASN A 284 -15.49 17.44 -3.68
N ASP A 285 -14.59 16.57 -4.17
CA ASP A 285 -14.94 15.33 -4.89
C ASP A 285 -14.13 14.06 -4.51
N ASP A 286 -13.48 14.01 -3.33
CA ASP A 286 -12.68 12.87 -2.85
C ASP A 286 -11.61 12.36 -3.86
N LYS A 287 -10.94 13.27 -4.59
CA LYS A 287 -9.92 12.95 -5.59
C LYS A 287 -8.50 13.05 -5.02
N PHE A 288 -7.62 12.13 -5.40
CA PHE A 288 -6.19 12.29 -5.16
C PHE A 288 -5.66 13.39 -6.07
N LYS A 289 -4.74 14.22 -5.56
CA LYS A 289 -4.02 15.19 -6.40
C LYS A 289 -2.74 14.54 -6.91
N VAL A 290 -2.49 14.63 -8.20
CA VAL A 290 -1.21 14.19 -8.79
C VAL A 290 -0.47 15.41 -9.23
N GLN A 291 0.79 15.51 -8.85
CA GLN A 291 1.67 16.55 -9.36
C GLN A 291 2.98 15.93 -9.82
N THR A 292 3.61 16.60 -10.77
CA THR A 292 5.03 16.38 -11.05
C THR A 292 5.85 16.60 -9.78
N TYR A 293 6.76 15.68 -9.51
CA TYR A 293 7.79 15.89 -8.50
C TYR A 293 8.97 16.59 -9.16
N SER A 294 9.34 17.76 -8.64
CA SER A 294 10.45 18.56 -9.14
C SER A 294 11.20 19.17 -7.95
N PRO A 295 12.03 18.35 -7.28
CA PRO A 295 12.88 18.85 -6.20
C PRO A 295 14.03 19.67 -6.79
N TYR A 296 14.52 20.63 -6.02
CA TYR A 296 15.65 21.47 -6.44
C TYR A 296 16.56 21.82 -5.27
N THR A 297 17.80 22.15 -5.62
CA THR A 297 18.80 22.66 -4.69
C THR A 297 18.73 24.18 -4.64
N VAL A 298 18.82 24.74 -3.44
CA VAL A 298 18.94 26.19 -3.20
C VAL A 298 20.29 26.69 -3.73
N THR A 299 20.33 27.86 -4.37
CA THR A 299 21.57 28.39 -4.95
C THR A 299 22.62 28.62 -3.86
N GLY A 300 23.79 28.01 -3.97
CA GLY A 300 24.87 28.08 -2.97
C GLY A 300 24.93 26.91 -2.00
N TYR A 301 24.00 25.96 -2.08
CA TYR A 301 24.11 24.66 -1.40
C TYR A 301 24.85 23.62 -2.25
N ASP A 302 25.25 22.52 -1.61
CA ASP A 302 25.79 21.37 -2.32
C ASP A 302 24.70 20.78 -3.23
N THR A 303 25.00 20.70 -4.54
CA THR A 303 24.09 20.23 -5.59
C THR A 303 23.68 18.77 -5.42
N LYS A 304 24.34 18.03 -4.53
CA LYS A 304 23.95 16.68 -4.12
C LYS A 304 22.63 16.63 -3.36
N TYR A 305 22.24 17.72 -2.68
CA TYR A 305 21.06 17.73 -1.81
C TYR A 305 20.00 18.67 -2.37
N ALA A 306 18.92 18.08 -2.89
CA ALA A 306 17.72 18.82 -3.27
C ALA A 306 16.83 18.98 -2.03
N THR A 307 16.81 20.17 -1.44
CA THR A 307 16.20 20.41 -0.12
C THR A 307 14.78 20.98 -0.17
N GLU A 308 14.35 21.42 -1.36
CA GLU A 308 13.05 22.05 -1.57
C GLU A 308 12.30 21.44 -2.74
N ALA A 309 10.97 21.46 -2.67
CA ALA A 309 10.08 21.16 -3.77
C ALA A 309 8.84 22.06 -3.67
N ARG A 310 8.10 22.23 -4.77
CA ARG A 310 6.81 22.93 -4.75
C ARG A 310 5.69 21.93 -4.60
N ILE A 311 4.84 22.12 -3.59
CA ILE A 311 3.77 21.19 -3.25
C ILE A 311 2.42 21.91 -3.37
N PHE A 312 1.47 21.26 -4.04
CA PHE A 312 0.12 21.76 -4.22
C PHE A 312 -0.67 21.74 -2.91
N ARG A 313 -1.21 22.89 -2.52
CA ARG A 313 -2.12 23.07 -1.38
C ARG A 313 -3.12 24.17 -1.70
N ASN A 314 -4.37 24.01 -1.28
CA ASN A 314 -5.39 25.06 -1.34
C ASN A 314 -5.45 25.79 -2.70
N GLY A 315 -5.38 25.03 -3.80
CA GLY A 315 -5.46 25.55 -5.16
C GLY A 315 -4.18 26.19 -5.71
N LYS A 316 -3.06 26.17 -4.99
CA LYS A 316 -1.79 26.79 -5.40
C LYS A 316 -0.58 25.93 -5.05
N PHE A 317 0.54 26.15 -5.72
CA PHE A 317 1.82 25.52 -5.37
C PHE A 317 2.61 26.40 -4.42
N TYR A 318 3.08 25.81 -3.32
CA TYR A 318 3.90 26.48 -2.31
C TYR A 318 5.27 25.84 -2.20
N LYS A 319 6.29 26.68 -2.02
CA LYS A 319 7.64 26.23 -1.68
C LYS A 319 7.62 25.51 -0.34
N THR A 320 8.02 24.24 -0.36
CA THR A 320 8.10 23.37 0.80
C THR A 320 9.52 22.84 0.94
N ARG A 321 10.05 22.92 2.14
CA ARG A 321 11.40 22.49 2.49
C ARG A 321 11.37 21.27 3.40
N VAL A 322 12.33 20.39 3.27
CA VAL A 322 12.65 19.41 4.32
C VAL A 322 13.47 20.07 5.42
N ILE A 323 12.93 20.12 6.64
CA ILE A 323 13.70 20.51 7.82
C ILE A 323 14.67 19.39 8.19
N PHE A 324 14.14 18.16 8.20
CA PHE A 324 14.87 16.95 8.54
C PHE A 324 14.16 15.72 7.99
N SER A 325 14.94 14.78 7.50
CA SER A 325 14.53 13.41 7.23
C SER A 325 15.61 12.47 7.74
N ASP A 326 15.19 11.35 8.33
CA ASP A 326 16.10 10.26 8.64
C ASP A 326 16.36 9.35 7.41
N GLY A 327 15.72 9.66 6.27
CA GLY A 327 15.78 8.93 5.02
C GLY A 327 15.22 7.50 5.10
N ARG A 328 14.51 7.16 6.17
CA ARG A 328 14.08 5.78 6.45
C ARG A 328 12.64 5.69 6.94
N ARG A 329 12.22 6.59 7.82
CA ARG A 329 10.97 6.47 8.58
C ARG A 329 10.21 7.79 8.72
N CYS A 330 10.86 8.95 8.58
CA CYS A 330 10.20 10.23 8.79
C CYS A 330 10.74 11.35 7.90
N THR A 331 9.89 12.35 7.70
CA THR A 331 10.25 13.60 7.04
C THR A 331 9.46 14.74 7.68
N ILE A 332 10.17 15.81 8.04
CA ILE A 332 9.58 17.04 8.57
C ILE A 332 9.60 18.08 7.45
N LEU A 333 8.44 18.61 7.11
CA LEU A 333 8.26 19.58 6.05
C LEU A 333 7.89 20.95 6.63
N ARG A 334 8.46 22.01 6.06
CA ARG A 334 8.09 23.41 6.30
C ARG A 334 7.55 24.04 5.02
N THR A 335 6.36 24.62 5.08
CA THR A 335 5.79 25.44 4.00
C THR A 335 5.62 26.87 4.51
N LYS A 336 6.69 27.68 4.41
CA LYS A 336 6.77 29.01 5.06
C LYS A 336 5.66 29.97 4.61
N GLU A 337 5.39 30.01 3.30
CA GLU A 337 4.36 30.87 2.69
C GLU A 337 2.92 30.41 2.99
N TYR A 338 2.75 29.20 3.53
CA TYR A 338 1.46 28.66 3.93
C TYR A 338 1.37 28.62 5.46
N SER A 339 1.12 29.79 6.07
CA SER A 339 0.97 29.95 7.53
C SER A 339 2.16 29.44 8.35
N ASN A 340 3.37 29.47 7.78
CA ASN A 340 4.58 28.87 8.38
C ASN A 340 4.39 27.40 8.82
N LEU A 341 3.54 26.66 8.09
CA LEU A 341 3.14 25.30 8.42
C LEU A 341 4.35 24.39 8.56
N CYS A 342 4.41 23.66 9.67
CA CYS A 342 5.32 22.57 9.89
C CYS A 342 4.57 21.26 10.14
N GLU A 343 4.96 20.24 9.40
CA GLU A 343 4.32 18.93 9.43
C GLU A 343 5.36 17.83 9.59
N LEU A 344 5.07 16.86 10.46
CA LEU A 344 5.82 15.62 10.57
C LEU A 344 5.05 14.53 9.84
N PHE A 345 5.70 13.93 8.86
CA PHE A 345 5.22 12.74 8.19
C PHE A 345 6.07 11.54 8.56
N THR A 346 5.44 10.37 8.56
CA THR A 346 6.10 9.09 8.78
C THR A 346 5.82 8.15 7.62
N GLY A 347 6.80 7.34 7.25
CA GLY A 347 6.61 6.30 6.25
C GLY A 347 5.73 5.19 6.79
N GLY A 348 4.51 5.01 6.24
CA GLY A 348 3.62 3.87 6.49
C GLY A 348 3.16 3.61 7.94
N ARG A 349 3.55 4.43 8.92
CA ARG A 349 3.43 4.15 10.36
C ARG A 349 2.76 5.30 11.13
N PHE A 350 1.54 5.14 11.65
CA PHE A 350 1.00 6.09 12.63
C PHE A 350 1.58 5.84 14.02
N ASN A 351 2.81 6.29 14.23
CA ASN A 351 3.52 6.06 15.48
C ASN A 351 3.34 7.25 16.41
N ASN A 352 2.15 7.42 16.98
CA ASN A 352 2.02 8.28 18.16
C ASN A 352 2.53 7.52 19.38
N GLY A 353 3.85 7.59 19.60
CA GLY A 353 4.35 7.27 20.93
C GLY A 353 5.81 6.86 21.03
N ILE A 354 6.32 5.88 20.28
CA ILE A 354 7.46 5.10 20.84
C ILE A 354 8.64 4.82 19.89
N VAL A 355 8.58 5.01 18.55
CA VAL A 355 9.66 4.47 17.68
C VAL A 355 10.34 5.46 16.71
N ASN A 356 10.45 6.76 17.06
CA ASN A 356 11.34 7.69 16.35
C ASN A 356 11.72 8.93 17.18
N SER A 357 12.33 8.73 18.36
CA SER A 357 12.62 9.84 19.30
C SER A 357 13.27 11.06 18.64
N TYR A 358 14.12 10.88 17.63
CA TYR A 358 14.77 11.97 16.91
C TYR A 358 13.83 12.82 16.07
N CYS A 359 12.93 12.25 15.26
CA CYS A 359 12.06 13.06 14.39
C CYS A 359 11.05 13.87 15.21
N PHE A 360 10.51 13.26 16.26
CA PHE A 360 9.61 13.95 17.19
C PHE A 360 10.35 15.04 17.98
N PHE A 361 11.57 14.74 18.45
CA PHE A 361 12.41 15.73 19.13
C PHE A 361 12.79 16.89 18.20
N VAL A 362 13.30 16.60 17.01
CA VAL A 362 13.66 17.60 15.99
C VAL A 362 12.43 18.43 15.61
N TYR A 363 11.26 17.81 15.47
CA TYR A 363 10.02 18.55 15.27
C TYR A 363 9.77 19.54 16.40
N LEU A 364 9.86 19.11 17.66
CA LEU A 364 9.66 20.01 18.80
C LEU A 364 10.69 21.15 18.85
N VAL A 365 11.94 20.88 18.46
CA VAL A 365 13.02 21.86 18.42
C VAL A 365 12.77 22.94 17.36
N TYR A 366 12.35 22.54 16.15
CA TYR A 366 12.17 23.47 15.02
C TYR A 366 10.75 24.04 14.90
N CYS A 367 9.75 23.29 15.33
CA CYS A 367 8.33 23.56 15.05
C CYS A 367 7.47 23.76 16.30
N ASN A 368 8.04 23.64 17.49
CA ASN A 368 7.34 23.67 18.77
C ASN A 368 6.32 22.53 18.92
N GLN A 369 5.45 22.64 19.93
CA GLN A 369 4.38 21.68 20.17
C GLN A 369 3.42 21.62 18.98
N PRO A 370 3.03 20.42 18.51
CA PRO A 370 2.08 20.29 17.43
C PRO A 370 0.70 20.80 17.86
N ALA A 371 0.04 21.55 16.98
CA ALA A 371 -1.33 21.99 17.19
C ALA A 371 -2.34 20.86 16.95
N LYS A 372 -1.99 19.89 16.09
CA LYS A 372 -2.80 18.70 15.85
C LYS A 372 -1.94 17.45 15.72
N ILE A 373 -2.43 16.36 16.31
CA ILE A 373 -1.83 15.04 16.29
C ILE A 373 -2.80 14.05 15.63
N PHE A 374 -2.29 13.22 14.73
CA PHE A 374 -3.02 12.21 13.97
C PHE A 374 -2.51 10.82 14.34
N THR A 375 -3.38 9.96 14.85
CA THR A 375 -3.08 8.58 15.28
C THR A 375 -3.40 7.52 14.23
N LYS A 376 -4.11 7.91 13.17
CA LYS A 376 -4.53 7.07 12.05
C LYS A 376 -4.93 7.96 10.89
N LEU A 377 -4.91 7.42 9.66
CA LEU A 377 -5.16 8.23 8.46
C LEU A 377 -6.58 8.77 8.48
N SER A 378 -7.51 8.05 9.11
CA SER A 378 -8.89 8.49 9.31
C SER A 378 -9.06 9.73 10.18
N ASP A 379 -8.06 10.09 10.98
CA ASP A 379 -8.07 11.34 11.73
C ASP A 379 -7.86 12.54 10.78
N CYS A 380 -7.31 12.28 9.58
CA CYS A 380 -7.06 13.26 8.53
C CYS A 380 -8.02 13.13 7.33
N TRP A 381 -8.36 11.91 6.88
CA TRP A 381 -9.12 11.67 5.64
C TRP A 381 -10.02 10.41 5.58
N PRO A 382 -11.18 10.46 4.89
CA PRO A 382 -12.05 11.62 4.79
C PRO A 382 -12.60 11.91 6.20
N PRO A 383 -13.02 13.15 6.51
CA PRO A 383 -13.44 13.51 7.85
C PRO A 383 -14.38 12.47 8.43
N ALA A 384 -14.18 12.11 9.70
CA ALA A 384 -15.25 11.55 10.49
C ALA A 384 -16.44 12.51 10.33
N LYS A 385 -17.41 12.15 9.49
CA LYS A 385 -18.71 12.80 9.52
C LYS A 385 -19.22 12.55 10.93
N THR A 386 -19.01 13.49 11.84
CA THR A 386 -19.84 13.55 13.04
C THR A 386 -21.26 13.59 12.52
N PRO A 387 -22.12 12.61 12.85
CA PRO A 387 -23.55 12.84 12.73
C PRO A 387 -23.80 14.13 13.50
N ASN A 388 -24.46 15.11 12.87
CA ASN A 388 -24.99 16.22 13.63
C ASN A 388 -25.83 15.63 14.79
N PRO A 389 -25.68 16.14 16.03
CA PRO A 389 -26.43 15.67 17.18
C PRO A 389 -27.95 15.73 16.95
#